data_AF-X1A368-F1
#
_entry.id   AF-X1A368-F1
#
_cell.length_a   1.000
_cell.length_b   1.000
_cell.length_c   1.000
_cell.angle_alpha   90.00
_cell.angle_beta   90.00
_cell.angle_gamma   90.00
#
_symmetry.space_group_name_H-M   'P 1'
#
loop_
_entity.id
_entity.type
_entity.pdbx_description
1 polymer ?
#
loop_
_entity_poly.entity_id
_entity_poly.type
_entity_poly.pdbx_seq_one_letter_code
_entity_poly.pdbx_strand_id
1 'polypeptide(L)' 'MKVVLYARVSSERQAEKDLSISAQLKAMRKYSLEHNFDVYKEFVDEAESARTANRPAFQNMIAFAKQKLVRNNTIRI' A
#
# COMPACT_ATOMS: atom_id res chain seq x y z
N MET A 1 -8.48 -2.57 -14.64
CA MET A 1 -7.36 -1.61 -14.42
C MET A 1 -6.45 -2.18 -13.36
N LYS A 2 -5.11 -2.11 -13.50
CA LYS A 2 -4.18 -2.68 -12.49
C LYS A 2 -3.80 -1.63 -11.46
N VAL A 3 -3.92 -1.99 -10.18
CA VAL A 3 -3.63 -1.10 -9.05
C VAL A 3 -2.66 -1.76 -8.08
N VAL A 4 -1.97 -0.93 -7.31
CA VAL A 4 -1.18 -1.36 -6.16
C VAL A 4 -1.75 -0.71 -4.92
N LEU A 5 -1.75 -1.42 -3.81
CA LEU A 5 -2.26 -0.89 -2.54
C LEU A 5 -1.10 -0.57 -1.63
N TYR A 6 -1.20 0.54 -0.89
CA TYR A 6 -0.22 0.92 0.11
C TYR A 6 -0.92 1.27 1.43
N ALA A 7 -0.58 0.55 2.49
CA ALA A 7 -1.09 0.78 3.84
C ALA A 7 0.06 1.17 4.77
N ARG A 8 -0.23 2.04 5.75
CA ARG A 8 0.77 2.41 6.77
C ARG A 8 0.15 2.63 8.13
N VAL A 9 0.92 2.36 9.18
CA VAL A 9 0.62 2.78 10.55
C VAL A 9 1.83 3.51 11.12
N SER A 10 1.61 4.57 11.89
CA SER A 10 2.67 5.42 12.47
C SER A 10 2.93 5.14 13.96
N SER A 11 2.07 4.38 14.62
CA SER A 11 2.29 3.94 16.00
C SER A 11 1.57 2.63 16.27
N GLU A 12 2.15 1.78 17.11
CA GLU A 12 1.51 0.54 17.59
C GLU A 12 0.16 0.84 18.28
N ARG A 13 0.05 1.99 18.98
CA ARG A 13 -1.21 2.44 19.60
C ARG A 13 -2.35 2.70 18.61
N GLN A 14 -2.06 2.96 17.33
CA GLN A 14 -3.07 3.08 16.27
C GLN A 14 -3.37 1.74 15.58
N ALA A 15 -2.51 0.73 15.74
CA ALA A 15 -2.76 -0.60 15.19
C ALA A 15 -3.88 -1.35 15.95
N GLU A 16 -4.09 -1.03 17.23
CA GLU A 16 -5.08 -1.69 18.09
C GLU A 16 -6.53 -1.16 17.93
N LYS A 17 -6.72 0.07 17.41
CA LYS A 17 -8.05 0.69 17.27
C LYS A 17 -8.39 0.92 15.80
N ASP A 18 -9.18 0.04 15.18
CA ASP A 18 -9.93 0.21 13.90
C ASP A 18 -9.18 0.73 12.64
N LEU A 19 -7.92 1.13 12.77
CA LEU A 19 -7.01 1.70 11.76
C LEU A 19 -5.81 0.77 11.52
N SER A 20 -5.94 -0.50 11.94
CA SER A 20 -4.94 -1.52 11.66
C SER A 20 -4.69 -1.61 10.16
N ILE A 21 -3.45 -1.96 9.78
CA ILE A 21 -3.08 -2.23 8.38
C ILE A 21 -4.10 -3.17 7.73
N SER A 22 -4.51 -4.22 8.43
CA SER A 22 -5.47 -5.20 7.95
C SER A 22 -6.84 -4.58 7.62
N ALA A 23 -7.33 -3.64 8.44
CA ALA A 23 -8.57 -2.93 8.16
C ALA A 23 -8.43 -2.02 6.93
N GLN A 24 -7.30 -1.32 6.79
CA GLN A 24 -7.00 -0.49 5.62
C GLN A 24 -6.95 -1.34 4.33
N LEU A 25 -6.21 -2.45 4.34
CA LEU A 25 -6.11 -3.37 3.21
C LEU A 25 -7.47 -3.97 2.84
N LYS A 26 -8.27 -4.37 3.82
CA LYS A 26 -9.62 -4.91 3.58
C LYS A 26 -10.52 -3.88 2.89
N ALA A 27 -10.51 -2.63 3.35
CA ALA A 27 -11.28 -1.55 2.72
C ALA A 27 -10.81 -1.28 1.29
N MET A 28 -9.50 -1.20 1.05
CA MET A 28 -8.92 -0.97 -0.27
C MET A 28 -9.18 -2.13 -1.24
N ARG A 29 -9.11 -3.38 -0.77
CA ARG A 29 -9.46 -4.56 -1.57
C ARG A 29 -10.94 -4.57 -1.95
N LYS A 30 -11.83 -4.24 -1.00
CA LYS A 30 -13.26 -4.13 -1.27
C LYS A 30 -13.55 -3.07 -2.34
N TYR A 31 -12.98 -1.89 -2.18
CA TYR A 31 -13.09 -0.82 -3.17
C TYR A 31 -12.56 -1.25 -4.54
N SER A 32 -11.39 -1.90 -4.57
CA SER A 32 -10.82 -2.43 -5.82
C SER A 32 -11.74 -3.44 -6.50
N LEU A 33 -12.35 -4.34 -5.72
CA LEU A 33 -13.29 -5.33 -6.23
C LEU A 33 -14.55 -4.67 -6.81
N GLU A 34 -15.14 -3.72 -6.07
CA GLU A 34 -16.34 -2.97 -6.51
C GLU A 34 -16.09 -2.20 -7.81
N HIS A 35 -14.86 -1.76 -8.04
CA HIS A 35 -14.45 -1.00 -9.22
C HIS A 35 -13.79 -1.85 -10.33
N ASN A 36 -13.79 -3.19 -10.23
CA ASN A 36 -13.13 -4.09 -11.19
C ASN A 36 -11.64 -3.76 -11.40
N PHE A 37 -10.97 -3.37 -10.32
CA PHE A 37 -9.53 -3.19 -10.27
C PHE A 37 -8.83 -4.49 -9.91
N ASP A 38 -7.78 -4.79 -10.66
CA ASP A 38 -6.91 -5.93 -10.44
C ASP A 38 -5.78 -5.51 -9.51
N VAL A 39 -5.87 -5.95 -8.25
CA VAL A 39 -4.88 -5.66 -7.21
C VAL A 39 -3.63 -6.49 -7.49
N TYR A 40 -2.61 -5.84 -8.04
CA TYR A 40 -1.40 -6.50 -8.49
C TYR A 40 -0.42 -6.78 -7.35
N LYS A 41 -0.30 -5.83 -6.41
CA LYS A 41 0.62 -5.94 -5.27
C LYS A 41 0.19 -5.02 -4.14
N GLU A 42 0.54 -5.40 -2.92
CA GLU A 42 0.31 -4.61 -1.70
C GLU A 42 1.64 -4.29 -1.03
N PHE A 43 1.73 -3.08 -0.49
CA PHE A 43 2.89 -2.54 0.19
C PHE A 43 2.45 -2.06 1.57
N VAL A 44 3.20 -2.44 2.60
CA VAL A 44 2.84 -2.14 3.99
C VAL A 44 4.07 -1.58 4.68
N ASP A 45 3.94 -0.39 5.28
CA ASP A 45 4.92 0.14 6.23
C ASP A 45 4.31 0.09 7.64
N GLU A 46 4.79 -0.86 8.46
CA GLU A 46 4.45 -0.94 9.88
C GLU A 46 5.32 0.05 10.68
N ALA A 47 4.80 0.57 11.79
CA ALA A 47 5.44 1.59 12.59
C ALA A 47 6.67 1.02 13.33
N GLU A 48 7.76 0.79 12.63
CA GLU A 48 9.00 0.34 13.27
C GLU A 48 9.58 1.51 14.06
N SER A 49 9.33 1.47 15.37
CA SER A 49 9.85 2.30 16.46
C SER A 49 10.61 3.58 16.07
N ALA A 50 9.99 4.74 16.30
CA ALA A 50 10.54 6.02 16.78
C ALA A 50 11.94 6.57 16.32
N ARG A 51 12.67 5.99 15.37
CA ARG A 51 14.01 6.43 14.99
C ARG A 51 14.28 6.41 13.49
N THR A 52 13.50 5.67 12.72
CA THR A 52 13.77 5.56 11.29
C THR A 52 12.49 5.79 10.52
N ALA A 53 12.28 7.03 10.05
CA ALA A 53 11.22 7.39 9.11
C ALA A 53 11.45 6.81 7.71
N ASN A 54 12.21 5.72 7.60
CA ASN A 54 12.43 5.04 6.35
C ASN A 54 11.15 4.29 6.04
N ARG A 55 10.53 4.62 4.90
CA ARG A 55 9.31 4.01 4.37
C ARG A 55 9.71 3.04 3.26
N PRO A 56 10.33 1.89 3.58
CA PRO A 56 10.88 0.99 2.58
C PRO A 56 9.80 0.45 1.66
N ALA A 57 8.60 0.18 2.17
CA ALA A 57 7.52 -0.32 1.32
C ALA A 57 7.03 0.75 0.35
N PHE A 58 6.96 2.02 0.77
CA PHE A 58 6.70 3.13 -0.13
C PHE A 58 7.76 3.27 -1.23
N GLN A 59 9.05 3.22 -0.87
CA GLN A 59 10.14 3.32 -1.86
C GLN A 59 10.08 2.15 -2.85
N ASN A 60 9.82 0.94 -2.36
CA ASN A 60 9.63 -0.25 -3.18
C ASN A 60 8.41 -0.13 -4.11
N MET A 61 7.30 0.47 -3.64
CA MET A 61 6.13 0.74 -4.47
C MET A 61 6.48 1.69 -5.62
N ILE A 62 7.20 2.78 -5.34
CA ILE A 62 7.61 3.74 -6.37
C ILE A 62 8.57 3.10 -7.39
N ALA A 63 9.56 2.33 -6.92
CA ALA A 63 10.47 1.59 -7.80
C ALA A 63 9.71 0.58 -8.67
N PHE A 64 8.75 -0.13 -8.08
CA PHE A 64 7.88 -1.07 -8.78
C PHE A 64 7.03 -0.38 -9.86
N ALA A 65 6.38 0.74 -9.51
CA ALA A 65 5.58 1.53 -10.44
C ALA A 65 6.43 2.06 -11.60
N LYS A 66 7.64 2.58 -11.32
CA LYS A 66 8.58 3.04 -12.34
C LYS A 66 9.00 1.92 -13.28
N GLN A 67 9.36 0.74 -12.77
CA GLN A 67 9.75 -0.40 -13.62
C GLN A 67 8.62 -0.92 -14.51
N LYS A 68 7.37 -0.82 -14.03
CA LYS A 68 6.19 -1.23 -14.79
C LYS A 68 5.77 -0.16 -15.81
N LEU A 69 5.84 1.13 -15.48
CA LEU A 69 5.56 2.23 -16.42
C LEU A 69 6.51 2.17 -17.63
N VAL A 70 7.77 1.83 -17.40
CA VAL A 70 8.75 1.61 -18.49
C VAL A 70 8.39 0.42 -19.38
N ARG A 71 7.60 -0.55 -18.87
CA ARG A 71 7.19 -1.76 -19.60
C ARG A 71 5.75 -1.75 -20.10
N ASN A 72 4.85 -0.96 -19.53
CA ASN A 72 3.41 -0.87 -19.85
C ASN A 72 2.76 0.39 -19.23
N ASN A 73 2.06 1.16 -20.04
CA ASN A 73 1.64 2.55 -19.83
C ASN A 73 0.53 2.83 -18.78
N THR A 74 0.18 1.91 -17.86
CA THR A 74 -1.05 2.08 -17.05
C THR A 74 -0.96 1.53 -15.63
N ILE A 75 -0.18 2.18 -14.75
CA ILE A 75 -0.32 2.01 -13.29
C ILE A 75 -0.63 3.37 -12.67
N ARG A 76 -1.75 3.45 -11.95
CA ARG A 76 -2.09 4.60 -11.09
C ARG A 76 -1.92 4.15 -9.64
N ILE A 77 -1.26 5.00 -8.86
CA ILE A 77 -1.01 4.87 -7.41
C ILE A 77 -2.05 5.66 -6.63
#